data_AF-A0A7S2QXT7-F1
#
_entry.id   AF-A0A7S2QXT7-F1
#
_cell.length_a   1.000
_cell.length_b   1.000
_cell.length_c   1.000
_cell.angle_alpha   90.00
_cell.angle_beta   90.00
_cell.angle_gamma   90.00
#
_symmetry.space_group_name_H-M   'P 1'
#
loop_
_entity.id
_entity.type
_entity.pdbx_description
1 polymer ?
#
loop_
_entity_poly.entity_id
_entity_poly.type
_entity_poly.pdbx_seq_one_letter_code
_entity_poly.pdbx_strand_id
1 'polypeptide(L)'
;NAPQLSQGGNGGAYFLKGVDGKTAAVFKPADEEPFAPNNPRGHRTSHNGEWMRKGTKAGEGAAREGAAYLLDHGGFAGVPATSLANLTDSVEDDGKLGSLQEYVENTAEAEEFGPSMFPCEEVHKITIL
;
A
#
# COMPACT_ATOMS: atom_id res chain seq x y z
N ASN A 1 -18.89 -8.29 -2.45
CA ASN A 1 -17.60 -8.57 -3.11
C ASN A 1 -16.53 -8.61 -2.05
N ALA A 2 -15.91 -9.78 -1.80
CA ALA A 2 -14.86 -9.89 -0.80
C ALA A 2 -13.54 -9.24 -1.27
N PRO A 3 -12.72 -8.67 -0.38
CA PRO A 3 -11.37 -8.18 -0.69
C PRO A 3 -10.50 -9.29 -1.30
N GLN A 4 -9.68 -8.95 -2.30
CA GLN A 4 -8.79 -9.91 -2.98
C GLN A 4 -7.33 -9.63 -2.64
N LEU A 5 -6.64 -10.61 -2.02
CA LEU A 5 -5.22 -10.48 -1.71
C LEU A 5 -4.37 -10.41 -2.99
N SER A 6 -3.49 -9.42 -3.07
CA SER A 6 -2.50 -9.27 -4.14
C SER A 6 -1.57 -10.49 -4.19
N GLN A 7 -1.11 -10.85 -5.39
CA GLN A 7 -0.13 -11.92 -5.60
C GLN A 7 1.30 -11.49 -5.23
N GLY A 8 1.61 -10.20 -5.31
CA GLY A 8 2.94 -9.65 -4.99
C GLY A 8 3.09 -9.10 -3.57
N GLY A 9 4.33 -8.74 -3.21
CA GLY A 9 4.66 -8.07 -1.94
C GLY A 9 4.91 -9.01 -0.76
N ASN A 10 5.22 -8.41 0.40
CA ASN A 10 5.66 -9.11 1.62
C ASN A 10 4.67 -9.01 2.79
N GLY A 11 3.56 -8.29 2.61
CA GLY A 11 2.50 -8.11 3.60
C GLY A 11 1.11 -8.22 2.98
N GLY A 12 0.08 -7.89 3.76
CA GLY A 12 -1.30 -7.80 3.31
C GLY A 12 -1.51 -6.58 2.40
N ALA A 13 -1.96 -6.83 1.17
CA ALA A 13 -2.43 -5.79 0.25
C ALA A 13 -3.64 -6.33 -0.51
N TYR A 14 -4.78 -5.66 -0.38
CA TYR A 14 -6.08 -6.16 -0.80
C TYR A 14 -6.72 -5.24 -1.81
N PHE A 15 -7.08 -5.78 -2.98
CA PHE A 15 -7.89 -5.09 -3.97
C PHE A 15 -9.37 -5.13 -3.55
N LEU A 16 -9.96 -3.94 -3.40
CA LEU A 16 -11.35 -3.74 -3.08
C LEU A 16 -12.14 -3.47 -4.36
N LYS A 17 -13.25 -4.19 -4.53
CA LYS A 17 -14.13 -4.03 -5.69
C LYS A 17 -15.24 -3.03 -5.40
N GLY A 18 -15.49 -2.13 -6.35
CA GLY A 18 -16.67 -1.27 -6.36
C GLY A 18 -17.96 -2.06 -6.61
N VAL A 19 -19.08 -1.34 -6.58
CA VAL A 19 -20.42 -1.88 -6.88
C VAL A 19 -20.55 -2.41 -8.31
N ASP A 20 -19.71 -1.90 -9.21
CA ASP A 20 -19.61 -2.32 -10.62
C ASP A 20 -18.71 -3.55 -10.82
N GLY A 21 -18.12 -4.09 -9.75
CA GLY A 21 -17.21 -5.23 -9.79
C GLY A 21 -15.79 -4.90 -10.24
N LYS A 22 -15.48 -3.63 -10.56
CA LYS A 22 -14.12 -3.18 -10.89
C LYS A 22 -13.32 -2.92 -9.63
N THR A 23 -11.99 -2.99 -9.72
CA THR A 23 -11.14 -2.59 -8.60
C THR A 23 -11.25 -1.08 -8.42
N ALA A 24 -11.55 -0.63 -7.20
CA ALA A 24 -11.72 0.78 -6.87
C ALA A 24 -10.64 1.29 -5.90
N ALA A 25 -10.12 0.41 -5.05
CA ALA A 25 -9.12 0.78 -4.06
C ALA A 25 -8.21 -0.38 -3.69
N VAL A 26 -7.08 -0.05 -3.08
CA VAL A 26 -6.17 -0.99 -2.41
C VAL A 26 -6.17 -0.67 -0.92
N PHE A 27 -6.36 -1.70 -0.11
CA PHE A 27 -6.29 -1.61 1.35
C PHE A 27 -5.12 -2.42 1.89
N LYS A 28 -4.32 -1.83 2.78
CA LYS A 28 -3.17 -2.48 3.41
C LYS A 28 -3.30 -2.41 4.94
N PRO A 29 -3.73 -3.51 5.60
CA PRO A 29 -3.87 -3.56 7.05
C PRO A 29 -2.51 -3.43 7.76
N ALA A 30 -2.44 -2.61 8.80
CA ALA A 30 -1.23 -2.38 9.57
C ALA A 30 -0.76 -3.63 10.33
N ASP A 31 -1.70 -4.46 10.79
CA ASP A 31 -1.44 -5.73 11.50
C ASP A 31 -0.94 -6.86 10.57
N GLU A 32 -0.93 -6.62 9.26
CA GLU A 32 -0.53 -7.55 8.22
C GLU A 32 0.73 -7.12 7.45
N GLU A 33 1.38 -6.04 7.87
CA GLU A 33 2.67 -5.60 7.34
C GLU A 33 3.74 -6.71 7.45
N PRO A 34 4.86 -6.62 6.71
CA PRO A 34 6.02 -7.50 6.94
C PRO A 34 6.41 -7.49 8.43
N PHE A 35 6.54 -8.69 9.03
CA PHE A 35 6.83 -8.91 10.46
C PHE A 35 5.71 -8.54 11.45
N ALA A 36 4.53 -8.15 10.96
CA ALA A 36 3.35 -7.96 11.80
C ALA A 36 2.70 -9.31 12.18
N PRO A 37 1.98 -9.38 13.32
CA PRO A 37 1.50 -10.65 13.87
C PRO A 37 0.54 -11.41 12.95
N ASN A 38 -0.24 -10.70 12.12
CA ASN A 38 -1.27 -11.27 11.26
C ASN A 38 -0.84 -11.36 9.79
N ASN A 39 0.45 -11.19 9.49
CA ASN A 39 0.96 -11.25 8.12
C ASN A 39 0.46 -12.52 7.36
N PRO A 40 -0.24 -12.36 6.23
CA PRO A 40 -0.88 -13.46 5.51
C PRO A 40 0.12 -14.30 4.70
N ARG A 41 1.35 -13.81 4.53
CA ARG A 41 2.43 -14.44 3.75
C ARG A 41 3.42 -15.23 4.62
N GLY A 42 3.14 -15.34 5.93
CA GLY A 42 3.96 -16.13 6.85
C GLY A 42 5.26 -15.45 7.30
N HIS A 43 5.52 -14.20 6.87
CA HIS A 43 6.67 -13.40 7.30
C HIS A 43 6.43 -12.78 8.68
N ARG A 44 6.18 -13.63 9.69
CA ARG A 44 5.72 -13.23 11.05
C ARG A 44 6.84 -13.02 12.06
N THR A 45 8.09 -13.35 11.72
CA THR A 45 9.22 -13.29 12.65
C THR A 45 10.41 -12.56 12.05
N SER A 46 10.91 -11.53 12.77
CA SER A 46 12.33 -11.20 12.71
C SER A 46 13.00 -11.98 13.83
N HIS A 47 14.03 -12.77 13.53
CA HIS A 47 14.71 -13.55 14.58
C HIS A 47 15.47 -12.65 15.57
N ASN A 48 15.68 -11.37 15.24
CA ASN A 48 16.57 -10.46 15.97
C ASN A 48 16.00 -9.03 16.17
N GLY A 49 14.70 -8.78 15.96
CA GLY A 49 14.18 -7.41 15.90
C GLY A 49 14.64 -6.64 14.65
N GLU A 50 15.12 -7.38 13.63
CA GLU A 50 15.59 -6.81 12.36
C GLU A 50 14.40 -6.42 11.48
N TRP A 51 14.31 -5.11 11.23
CA TRP A 51 13.35 -4.46 10.36
C TRP A 51 13.64 -4.78 8.88
N MET A 52 12.61 -4.86 8.04
CA MET A 52 12.82 -5.02 6.58
C MET A 52 13.65 -3.87 6.00
N ARG A 53 13.56 -2.69 6.62
CA ARG A 53 14.41 -1.53 6.35
C ARG A 53 14.84 -0.92 7.68
N LYS A 54 16.15 -0.76 7.86
CA LYS A 54 16.74 -0.06 9.02
C LYS A 54 16.12 1.34 9.13
N GLY A 55 15.51 1.65 10.28
CA GLY A 55 14.86 2.95 10.54
C GLY A 55 13.35 3.00 10.31
N THR A 56 12.69 1.86 10.06
CA THR A 56 11.23 1.80 9.86
C THR A 56 10.62 0.80 10.83
N LYS A 57 9.56 1.18 11.57
CA LYS A 57 8.84 0.23 12.44
C LYS A 57 7.68 -0.42 11.69
N ALA A 58 7.46 -1.71 11.96
CA ALA A 58 6.25 -2.40 11.55
C ALA A 58 5.02 -1.72 12.18
N GLY A 59 3.94 -1.56 11.42
CA GLY A 59 2.72 -0.86 11.79
C GLY A 59 2.73 0.64 11.50
N GLU A 60 3.85 1.20 11.02
CA GLU A 60 3.95 2.61 10.58
C GLU A 60 3.84 2.76 9.06
N GLY A 61 3.63 1.68 8.30
CA GLY A 61 3.47 1.74 6.84
C GLY A 61 2.26 2.57 6.43
N ALA A 62 1.09 2.30 7.02
CA ALA A 62 -0.14 3.03 6.70
C ALA A 62 0.01 4.56 6.85
N ALA A 63 0.67 5.03 7.93
CA ALA A 63 0.91 6.45 8.16
C ALA A 63 1.83 7.07 7.10
N ARG A 64 2.86 6.32 6.65
CA ARG A 64 3.76 6.77 5.58
C ARG A 64 3.06 6.85 4.24
N GLU A 65 2.13 5.94 3.94
CA GLU A 65 1.34 6.01 2.72
C GLU A 65 0.42 7.24 2.71
N GLY A 66 -0.27 7.52 3.81
CA GLY A 66 -1.04 8.75 3.95
C GLY A 66 -0.16 10.01 3.85
N ALA A 67 1.02 9.99 4.47
CA ALA A 67 1.97 11.10 4.40
C ALA A 67 2.46 11.35 2.97
N ALA A 68 2.75 10.32 2.17
CA ALA A 68 3.15 10.48 0.78
C ALA A 68 2.10 11.24 -0.03
N TYR A 69 0.81 10.93 0.15
CA TYR A 69 -0.26 11.67 -0.51
C TYR A 69 -0.36 13.12 -0.03
N LEU A 70 -0.22 13.36 1.28
CA LEU A 70 -0.25 14.73 1.84
C LEU A 70 0.95 15.58 1.43
N LEU A 71 2.11 14.96 1.22
CA LEU A 71 3.34 15.62 0.79
C LEU A 71 3.35 15.90 -0.72
N ASP A 72 2.52 15.20 -1.50
CA ASP A 72 2.36 15.42 -2.93
C ASP A 72 1.62 16.75 -3.23
N HIS A 73 2.35 17.84 -3.13
CA HIS A 73 1.82 19.20 -3.22
C HIS A 73 1.21 19.48 -4.59
N GLY A 74 -0.13 19.56 -4.65
CA GLY A 74 -0.87 19.82 -5.88
C GLY A 74 -0.89 18.63 -6.85
N GLY A 75 -0.57 17.42 -6.38
CA GLY A 75 -0.52 16.22 -7.22
C GLY A 75 0.66 16.22 -8.20
N PHE A 76 1.77 16.87 -7.83
CA PHE A 76 2.96 17.00 -8.67
C PHE A 76 3.63 15.65 -8.96
N ALA A 77 3.75 14.78 -7.97
CA ALA A 77 4.29 13.42 -8.08
C ALA A 77 3.25 12.40 -8.54
N GLY A 78 1.96 12.72 -8.43
CA GLY A 78 0.86 11.87 -8.88
C GLY A 78 0.56 10.72 -7.92
N VAL A 79 0.74 10.92 -6.61
CA VAL A 79 0.36 9.94 -5.59
C VAL A 79 -1.17 9.80 -5.58
N PRO A 80 -1.74 8.60 -5.81
CA PRO A 80 -3.19 8.42 -5.78
C PRO A 80 -3.77 8.77 -4.41
N ALA A 81 -5.04 9.18 -4.39
CA ALA A 81 -5.70 9.59 -3.16
C ALA A 81 -5.57 8.51 -2.08
N THR A 82 -4.95 8.86 -0.94
CA THR A 82 -4.63 7.90 0.12
C THR A 82 -5.04 8.45 1.48
N SER A 83 -5.70 7.62 2.28
CA SER A 83 -6.13 7.96 3.64
C SER A 83 -5.92 6.80 4.60
N LEU A 84 -5.91 7.10 5.91
CA LEU A 84 -6.04 6.09 6.94
C LEU A 84 -7.52 5.70 7.07
N ALA A 85 -7.79 4.40 7.09
CA ALA A 85 -9.14 3.87 7.22
C ALA A 85 -9.17 2.66 8.16
N ASN A 86 -10.28 2.51 8.89
CA ASN A 86 -10.60 1.29 9.62
C ASN A 86 -11.68 0.52 8.85
N LEU A 87 -11.38 -0.67 8.35
CA LEU A 87 -12.31 -1.50 7.58
C LEU A 87 -12.82 -2.65 8.44
N THR A 88 -14.15 -2.78 8.51
CA THR A 88 -14.87 -3.79 9.30
C THR A 88 -15.69 -4.69 8.38
N ASP A 89 -15.71 -5.99 8.59
CA ASP A 89 -16.58 -6.91 7.84
C ASP A 89 -18.00 -6.98 8.45
N SER A 90 -18.12 -6.62 9.74
CA SER A 90 -19.40 -6.55 10.45
C SER A 90 -19.39 -5.45 11.51
N VAL A 91 -20.57 -5.07 12.01
CA VAL A 91 -20.73 -4.04 13.06
C VAL A 91 -20.13 -4.49 14.40
N GLU A 92 -19.91 -5.80 14.59
CA GLU A 92 -19.37 -6.39 15.82
C GLU A 92 -17.85 -6.61 15.76
N ASP A 93 -17.22 -6.31 14.63
CA ASP A 93 -15.78 -6.43 14.39
C ASP A 93 -15.09 -5.07 14.66
N ASP A 94 -14.03 -5.07 15.47
CA ASP A 94 -13.21 -3.87 15.74
C ASP A 94 -12.54 -3.33 14.47
N GLY A 95 -12.49 -4.17 13.43
CA GLY A 95 -11.98 -3.84 12.11
C GLY A 95 -10.46 -3.88 12.04
N LYS A 96 -9.97 -3.57 10.85
CA LYS A 96 -8.55 -3.46 10.58
C LYS A 96 -8.20 -2.04 10.21
N LEU A 97 -7.32 -1.43 10.99
CA LEU A 97 -6.71 -0.14 10.66
C LEU A 97 -5.64 -0.33 9.58
N GLY A 98 -5.65 0.51 8.56
CA GLY A 98 -4.67 0.47 7.48
C GLY A 98 -4.73 1.68 6.57
N SER A 99 -3.94 1.68 5.50
CA SER A 99 -4.06 2.66 4.43
C SER A 99 -5.07 2.20 3.38
N LEU A 100 -5.89 3.13 2.92
CA LEU A 100 -6.80 2.97 1.80
C LEU A 100 -6.37 3.94 0.69
N GLN A 101 -5.96 3.38 -0.44
CA GLN A 101 -5.47 4.12 -1.60
C GLN A 101 -6.37 3.86 -2.80
N GLU A 102 -6.69 4.91 -3.56
CA GLU A 102 -7.38 4.81 -4.84
C GLU A 102 -6.62 3.87 -5.79
N TYR A 103 -7.35 2.99 -6.47
CA TYR A 103 -6.76 2.13 -7.48
C TYR A 103 -6.61 2.88 -8.80
N VAL A 104 -5.39 2.90 -9.32
CA VAL A 104 -5.08 3.40 -10.67
C VAL A 104 -4.70 2.21 -11.54
N GLU A 105 -5.36 2.08 -12.68
CA GLU A 105 -5.05 1.04 -13.66
C GLU A 105 -3.65 1.26 -14.23
N ASN A 106 -2.83 0.22 -14.21
CA ASN A 106 -1.48 0.22 -14.77
C ASN A 106 -1.34 -0.86 -15.84
N THR A 107 -0.39 -0.66 -16.75
CA THR A 107 -0.12 -1.60 -17.85
C THR A 107 0.87 -2.70 -17.47
N ALA A 108 1.85 -2.38 -16.63
CA ALA A 108 2.85 -3.32 -16.12
C ALA A 108 3.54 -2.75 -14.86
N GLU A 109 4.36 -3.56 -14.20
CA GLU A 109 5.24 -3.12 -13.12
C GLU A 109 6.46 -2.36 -13.69
N ALA A 110 7.01 -1.42 -12.91
CA ALA A 110 8.17 -0.63 -13.34
C ALA A 110 9.41 -1.49 -13.66
N GLU A 111 9.55 -2.66 -13.00
CA GLU A 111 10.64 -3.62 -13.19
C GLU A 111 10.61 -4.30 -14.57
N GLU A 112 9.47 -4.25 -15.27
CA GLU A 112 9.30 -4.80 -16.62
C GLU A 112 9.76 -3.82 -17.72
N PHE A 113 10.01 -2.56 -17.38
CA PHE A 113 10.42 -1.51 -18.31
C PHE A 113 11.91 -1.16 -18.16
N GLY A 114 12.57 -0.90 -19.30
CA GLY A 114 13.93 -0.36 -19.29
C GLY A 114 13.96 1.10 -18.80
N PRO A 115 15.04 1.58 -18.15
CA PRO A 115 15.14 2.94 -17.63
C PRO A 115 14.88 4.04 -18.67
N SER A 116 15.20 3.77 -19.95
CA SER A 116 14.96 4.70 -21.06
C SER A 116 13.48 4.92 -21.40
N MET A 117 12.57 4.10 -20.87
CA MET A 117 11.13 4.21 -21.09
C MET A 117 10.47 5.25 -20.18
N PHE A 118 11.18 5.70 -19.14
CA PHE A 118 10.67 6.69 -18.18
C PHE A 118 11.12 8.09 -18.59
N PRO A 119 10.19 9.03 -18.87
CA PRO A 119 10.55 10.41 -19.10
C PRO A 119 11.31 10.99 -17.90
N CYS A 120 12.39 11.71 -18.17
CA CYS A 120 13.24 12.29 -17.12
C CYS A 120 12.43 13.19 -16.17
N GLU A 121 11.43 13.91 -16.67
CA GLU A 121 10.53 14.73 -15.86
C GLU A 121 9.70 13.90 -14.86
N GLU A 122 9.15 12.76 -15.29
CA GLU A 122 8.38 11.86 -14.41
C GLU A 122 9.27 11.23 -13.32
N VAL A 123 10.52 10.90 -13.66
CA VAL A 123 11.49 10.43 -12.67
C VAL A 123 11.83 11.52 -11.64
N HIS A 124 11.99 12.77 -12.08
CA HIS A 124 12.26 13.88 -11.18
C HIS A 124 11.09 14.17 -10.24
N LYS A 125 9.85 14.07 -10.72
CA LYS A 125 8.64 14.22 -9.89
C LYS A 125 8.66 13.25 -8.70
N ILE A 126 8.94 11.98 -8.95
CA ILE A 126 9.04 10.94 -7.92
C ILE A 126 10.24 11.18 -6.99
N THR A 127 11.36 11.69 -7.52
CA THR A 127 12.60 11.92 -6.73
C THR A 127 12.46 13.08 -5.72
N ILE A 128 11.58 14.05 -6.02
CA ILE A 128 11.37 15.23 -5.16
C ILE A 128 10.44 14.92 -3.97
N LEU A 129 9.52 13.97 -4.16
CA LEU A 129 8.59 13.51 -3.13
C LEU A 129 9.31 12.86 -1.93
#